data_AF-A0A402BIR2-F1
#
_entry.id   AF-A0A402BIR2-F1
#
_cell.length_a   1.000
_cell.length_b   1.000
_cell.length_c   1.000
_cell.angle_alpha   90.00
_cell.angle_beta   90.00
_cell.angle_gamma   90.00
#
_symmetry.space_group_name_H-M   'P 1'
#
loop_
_entity.id
_entity.type
_entity.pdbx_description
1 polymer ?
#
loop_
_entity_poly.entity_id
_entity_poly.type
_entity_poly.pdbx_seq_one_letter_code
_entity_poly.pdbx_strand_id
1 'polypeptide(L)'
;MTIQRTKKPLFILRVILLCFILFVYANGTIGMVKDISFSQKAYQKQHELIHNLLQIGATHVYTEYWTCYRIAFESNEKIDCVSLTSSLHIASHRENRYPPYTTNLKKASDFVYVFPISSPQAQTMAQKLKLINKKYYTKYTFDDYFVYRLNFRLN
;
A
#
# COMPACT_ATOMS: atom_id res chain seq x y z
N MET A 1 69.19 26.76 -7.27
CA MET A 1 68.00 27.59 -7.54
C MET A 1 66.77 26.78 -7.11
N THR A 2 66.31 26.99 -5.88
CA THR A 2 65.32 26.13 -5.22
C THR A 2 63.92 26.67 -5.48
N ILE A 3 63.15 26.00 -6.34
CA ILE A 3 61.76 26.37 -6.64
C ILE A 3 60.92 26.05 -5.40
N GLN A 4 60.58 27.07 -4.61
CA GLN A 4 59.57 26.97 -3.55
C GLN A 4 58.20 26.68 -4.20
N ARG A 5 57.81 25.40 -4.22
CA ARG A 5 56.48 24.95 -4.63
C ARG A 5 55.47 25.49 -3.60
N THR A 6 54.79 26.59 -3.93
CA THR A 6 53.82 27.23 -3.04
C THR A 6 52.67 26.26 -2.75
N LYS A 7 52.52 25.82 -1.49
CA LYS A 7 51.43 24.92 -1.07
C LYS A 7 50.06 25.63 -0.97
N LYS A 8 50.05 26.96 -1.04
CA LYS A 8 48.85 27.82 -0.96
C LYS A 8 47.80 27.54 -2.05
N PRO A 9 48.13 27.48 -3.35
CA PRO A 9 47.16 27.14 -4.40
C PRO A 9 46.57 25.74 -4.23
N LEU A 10 47.37 24.76 -3.77
CA LEU A 10 46.90 23.40 -3.50
C LEU A 10 45.93 23.36 -2.31
N PHE A 11 46.17 24.18 -1.28
CA PHE A 11 45.26 24.32 -0.15
C PHE A 11 43.93 24.95 -0.56
N ILE A 12 43.96 26.03 -1.34
CA ILE A 12 42.75 26.69 -1.86
C ILE A 12 41.93 25.73 -2.71
N LEU A 13 42.57 24.96 -3.61
CA LEU A 13 41.88 23.96 -4.43
C LEU A 13 41.20 22.88 -3.58
N ARG A 14 41.85 22.40 -2.52
CA ARG A 14 41.27 21.41 -1.59
C ARG A 14 40.04 21.95 -0.87
N VAL A 15 40.09 23.21 -0.43
CA VAL A 15 38.94 23.87 0.22
C VAL A 15 37.77 24.00 -0.75
N ILE A 16 38.03 24.46 -1.99
CA ILE A 16 36.98 24.56 -3.02
C ILE A 16 36.35 23.19 -3.31
N LEU A 17 37.18 22.16 -3.45
CA LEU A 17 36.70 20.80 -3.71
C LEU A 17 35.85 20.26 -2.54
N LEU A 18 36.28 20.48 -1.30
CA LEU A 18 35.50 20.10 -0.11
C LEU A 18 34.18 20.86 -0.02
N CYS A 19 34.17 22.17 -0.27
CA CYS A 19 32.95 22.96 -0.30
C CYS A 19 31.99 22.48 -1.40
N PHE A 20 32.50 22.12 -2.58
CA PHE A 20 31.70 21.58 -3.67
C PHE A 20 31.08 20.22 -3.30
N ILE A 21 31.86 19.31 -2.70
CA ILE A 21 31.36 18.02 -2.22
C ILE A 21 30.28 18.22 -1.16
N LEU A 22 30.51 19.11 -0.18
CA LEU A 22 29.54 19.41 0.87
C LEU A 22 28.24 19.99 0.30
N PHE A 23 28.35 20.86 -0.70
CA PHE A 23 27.21 21.45 -1.39
C PHE A 23 26.38 20.39 -2.13
N VAL A 24 27.02 19.51 -2.91
CA VAL A 24 26.33 18.41 -3.60
C VAL A 24 25.66 17.47 -2.58
N TYR A 25 26.36 17.12 -1.50
CA TYR A 25 25.83 16.26 -0.43
C TYR A 25 24.60 16.88 0.25
N ALA A 26 24.66 18.16 0.61
CA ALA A 26 23.56 18.86 1.26
C ALA A 26 22.33 18.96 0.34
N ASN A 27 22.54 19.30 -0.94
CA ASN A 27 21.45 19.38 -1.91
C ASN A 27 20.81 18.00 -2.17
N GLY A 28 21.61 16.95 -2.30
CA GLY A 28 21.11 15.58 -2.42
C GLY A 28 20.28 15.16 -1.21
N THR A 29 20.77 15.48 0.00
CA THR A 29 20.08 15.15 1.25
C THR A 29 18.75 15.92 1.39
N ILE A 30 18.74 17.22 1.09
CA ILE A 30 17.51 18.04 1.11
C ILE A 30 16.49 17.54 0.09
N GLY A 31 16.94 17.12 -1.09
CA GLY A 31 16.10 16.49 -2.11
C GLY A 31 15.42 15.22 -1.57
N MET A 32 16.20 14.30 -0.99
CA MET A 32 15.65 13.07 -0.42
C MET A 32 14.68 13.34 0.74
N VAL A 33 15.00 14.27 1.64
CA VAL A 33 14.12 14.60 2.78
C VAL A 33 12.77 15.18 2.34
N LYS A 34 12.73 15.91 1.22
CA LYS A 34 11.45 16.38 0.64
C LYS A 34 10.61 15.22 0.13
N ASP A 35 11.21 14.23 -0.52
CA ASP A 35 10.51 13.04 -1.03
C ASP A 35 9.99 12.11 0.09
N ILE A 36 10.62 12.11 1.26
CA ILE A 36 10.15 11.36 2.45
C ILE A 36 8.74 11.80 2.86
N SER A 37 8.41 13.09 2.74
CA SER A 37 7.09 13.60 3.19
C SER A 37 5.91 13.02 2.40
N PHE A 38 6.10 12.74 1.11
CA PHE A 38 5.09 12.09 0.26
C PHE A 38 4.93 10.62 0.65
N SER A 39 6.05 9.93 0.87
CA SER A 39 6.06 8.53 1.31
C SER A 39 5.37 8.39 2.66
N GLN A 40 5.64 9.29 3.61
CA GLN A 40 5.04 9.27 4.95
C GLN A 40 3.51 9.41 4.91
N LYS A 41 2.97 10.31 4.06
CA LYS A 41 1.53 10.46 3.89
C LYS A 41 0.89 9.22 3.27
N ALA A 42 1.55 8.58 2.32
CA ALA A 42 1.09 7.30 1.78
C ALA A 42 1.05 6.24 2.89
N TYR A 43 2.10 6.11 3.70
CA TYR A 43 2.12 5.18 4.85
C TYR A 43 1.05 5.47 5.91
N GLN A 44 0.72 6.75 6.15
CA GLN A 44 -0.35 7.11 7.10
C GLN A 44 -1.72 6.66 6.61
N LYS A 45 -2.09 6.99 5.37
CA LYS A 45 -3.35 6.53 4.74
C LYS A 45 -3.49 5.01 4.75
N GLN A 46 -2.36 4.34 4.56
CA GLN A 46 -2.26 2.90 4.58
C GLN A 46 -2.59 2.33 5.97
N HIS A 47 -2.00 2.89 7.02
CA HIS A 47 -2.28 2.50 8.39
C HIS A 47 -3.75 2.76 8.79
N GLU A 48 -4.33 3.88 8.31
CA GLU A 48 -5.72 4.23 8.54
C GLU A 48 -6.70 3.20 7.95
N LEU A 49 -6.43 2.67 6.75
CA LEU A 49 -7.24 1.59 6.18
C LEU A 49 -7.29 0.37 7.12
N ILE A 50 -6.13 -0.12 7.56
CA ILE A 50 -6.06 -1.31 8.43
C ILE A 50 -6.77 -1.03 9.76
N HIS A 51 -6.56 0.14 10.35
CA HIS A 51 -7.24 0.55 11.56
C HIS A 51 -8.76 0.56 11.39
N ASN A 52 -9.28 1.17 10.33
CA ASN A 52 -10.71 1.24 10.04
C ASN A 52 -11.32 -0.15 9.80
N LEU A 53 -10.59 -1.05 9.13
CA LEU A 53 -11.01 -2.45 8.93
C LEU A 53 -11.11 -3.20 10.27
N LEU A 54 -10.12 -3.03 11.16
CA LEU A 54 -10.16 -3.61 12.50
C LEU A 54 -11.31 -3.04 13.34
N GLN A 55 -11.59 -1.73 13.24
CA GLN A 55 -12.68 -1.08 13.96
C GLN A 55 -14.06 -1.61 13.56
N ILE A 56 -14.28 -1.94 12.28
CA ILE A 56 -15.53 -2.58 11.84
C ILE A 56 -15.55 -4.10 12.10
N GLY A 57 -14.51 -4.65 12.73
CA GLY A 57 -14.38 -6.06 13.05
C GLY A 57 -14.07 -6.96 11.84
N ALA A 58 -13.55 -6.41 10.75
CA ALA A 58 -13.21 -7.21 9.58
C ALA A 58 -11.98 -8.09 9.85
N THR A 59 -12.17 -9.41 9.81
CA THR A 59 -11.11 -10.42 9.98
C THR A 59 -10.82 -11.20 8.69
N HIS A 60 -11.69 -11.07 7.69
CA HIS A 60 -11.58 -11.78 6.41
C HIS A 60 -11.83 -10.79 5.26
N VAL A 61 -10.81 -10.59 4.41
CA VAL A 61 -10.84 -9.62 3.32
C VAL A 61 -10.59 -10.27 1.96
N TYR A 62 -11.46 -9.96 1.01
CA TYR A 62 -11.20 -10.11 -0.41
C TYR A 62 -10.71 -8.78 -1.00
N THR A 63 -9.61 -8.77 -1.74
CA THR A 63 -9.05 -7.53 -2.33
C THR A 63 -8.16 -7.82 -3.53
N GLU A 64 -7.44 -6.84 -4.06
CA GLU A 64 -6.40 -7.04 -5.07
C GLU A 64 -5.03 -7.30 -4.41
N TYR A 65 -4.10 -7.87 -5.16
CA TYR A 65 -2.83 -8.40 -4.66
C TYR A 65 -2.03 -7.43 -3.77
N TRP A 66 -1.86 -6.18 -4.18
CA TRP A 66 -1.00 -5.23 -3.47
C TRP A 66 -1.59 -4.81 -2.12
N THR A 67 -2.89 -4.55 -2.09
CA THR A 67 -3.64 -4.27 -0.87
C THR A 67 -3.63 -5.49 0.05
N CYS A 68 -3.77 -6.69 -0.51
CA CYS A 68 -3.79 -7.92 0.26
C CYS A 68 -2.49 -8.16 1.03
N TYR A 69 -1.37 -8.03 0.32
CA TYR A 69 -0.03 -8.14 0.89
C TYR A 69 0.15 -7.20 2.10
N ARG A 70 -0.30 -5.95 1.94
CA ARG A 70 -0.14 -4.93 2.97
C ARG A 70 -1.06 -5.15 4.17
N ILE A 71 -2.31 -5.52 3.94
CA ILE A 71 -3.27 -5.85 5.01
C ILE A 71 -2.73 -6.98 5.89
N ALA A 72 -2.24 -8.07 5.28
CA ALA A 72 -1.73 -9.21 6.04
C ALA A 72 -0.53 -8.81 6.92
N PHE A 73 0.41 -8.03 6.36
CA PHE A 73 1.60 -7.59 7.08
C PHE A 73 1.30 -6.54 8.17
N GLU A 74 0.62 -5.44 7.83
CA GLU A 74 0.38 -4.33 8.74
C GLU A 74 -0.64 -4.66 9.85
N SER A 75 -1.54 -5.63 9.62
CA SER A 75 -2.45 -6.11 10.66
C SER A 75 -1.83 -7.10 11.65
N ASN A 76 -0.56 -7.50 11.45
CA ASN A 76 0.06 -8.65 12.14
C ASN A 76 -0.79 -9.92 11.99
N GLU A 77 -1.21 -10.22 10.77
CA GLU A 77 -2.02 -11.41 10.42
C GLU A 77 -3.36 -11.52 11.19
N LYS A 78 -3.86 -10.41 11.74
CA LYS A 78 -5.21 -10.36 12.34
C LYS A 78 -6.33 -10.39 11.29
N ILE A 79 -5.98 -10.10 10.04
CA ILE A 79 -6.91 -10.09 8.91
C ILE A 79 -6.40 -11.08 7.86
N ASP A 80 -7.13 -12.19 7.71
CA ASP A 80 -6.94 -13.14 6.62
C ASP A 80 -7.32 -12.46 5.31
N CYS A 81 -6.45 -12.57 4.31
CA CYS A 81 -6.66 -11.91 3.03
C CYS A 81 -6.52 -12.84 1.83
N VAL A 82 -7.42 -12.68 0.85
CA VAL A 82 -7.39 -13.39 -0.43
C VAL A 82 -7.47 -12.40 -1.59
N SER A 83 -6.49 -12.49 -2.47
CA SER A 83 -6.40 -11.69 -3.70
C SER A 83 -7.37 -12.19 -4.76
N LEU A 84 -8.01 -11.26 -5.45
CA LEU A 84 -8.95 -11.48 -6.54
C LEU A 84 -8.44 -10.87 -7.85
N THR A 85 -8.75 -11.55 -8.95
CA THR A 85 -8.58 -11.02 -10.30
C THR A 85 -9.52 -9.84 -10.55
N SER A 86 -9.32 -9.10 -11.65
CA SER A 86 -10.22 -8.02 -12.09
C SER A 86 -11.67 -8.47 -12.29
N SER A 87 -11.90 -9.74 -12.61
CA SER A 87 -13.22 -10.36 -12.74
C SER A 87 -13.81 -10.83 -11.40
N LEU A 88 -13.17 -10.52 -10.27
CA LEU A 88 -13.54 -10.94 -8.91
C LEU A 88 -13.44 -12.45 -8.64
N HIS A 89 -12.69 -13.19 -9.47
CA HIS A 89 -12.37 -14.59 -9.17
C HIS A 89 -11.17 -14.67 -8.25
N ILE A 90 -11.08 -15.75 -7.46
CA ILE A 90 -9.89 -16.00 -6.64
C ILE A 90 -8.67 -16.07 -7.55
N ALA A 91 -7.68 -15.21 -7.28
CA ALA A 91 -6.46 -15.16 -8.06
C ALA A 91 -5.64 -16.45 -7.88
N SER A 92 -4.67 -16.63 -8.78
CA SER A 92 -3.84 -17.84 -8.80
C SER A 92 -3.08 -18.06 -7.49
N HIS A 93 -2.60 -19.28 -7.27
CA HIS A 93 -1.76 -19.60 -6.11
C HIS A 93 -0.49 -18.73 -6.01
N ARG A 94 -0.01 -18.16 -7.13
CA ARG A 94 1.14 -17.25 -7.12
C ARG A 94 0.86 -15.94 -6.37
N GLU A 95 -0.40 -15.52 -6.34
CA GLU A 95 -0.87 -14.34 -5.59
C GLU A 95 -1.38 -14.73 -4.20
N ASN A 96 -1.98 -15.91 -4.07
CA ASN A 96 -2.48 -16.46 -2.80
C ASN A 96 -1.56 -17.58 -2.30
N ARG A 97 -0.36 -17.19 -1.83
CA ARG A 97 0.74 -18.11 -1.50
C ARG A 97 0.61 -18.82 -0.17
N TYR A 98 -0.23 -18.33 0.75
CA TYR A 98 -0.51 -18.96 2.03
C TYR A 98 -1.90 -19.62 2.00
N PRO A 99 -1.99 -20.94 1.73
CA PRO A 99 -3.27 -21.64 1.56
C PRO A 99 -4.24 -21.48 2.74
N PRO A 100 -3.80 -21.43 4.02
CA PRO A 100 -4.73 -21.23 5.14
C PRO A 100 -5.62 -20.00 4.99
N TYR A 101 -5.12 -18.85 4.51
CA TYR A 101 -5.96 -17.67 4.28
C TYR A 101 -7.11 -17.96 3.31
N THR A 102 -6.82 -18.65 2.20
CA THR A 102 -7.87 -19.00 1.24
C THR A 102 -8.87 -20.01 1.81
N THR A 103 -8.39 -20.99 2.57
CA THR A 103 -9.26 -22.01 3.17
C THR A 103 -10.16 -21.43 4.26
N ASN A 104 -9.61 -20.62 5.16
CA ASN A 104 -10.36 -19.96 6.23
C ASN A 104 -11.39 -19.01 5.65
N LEU A 105 -10.96 -18.14 4.74
CA LEU A 105 -11.80 -17.11 4.17
C LEU A 105 -12.91 -17.68 3.28
N LYS A 106 -12.74 -18.85 2.66
CA LYS A 106 -13.83 -19.58 1.97
C LYS A 106 -14.90 -20.11 2.92
N LYS A 107 -14.53 -20.43 4.17
CA LYS A 107 -15.44 -20.95 5.20
C LYS A 107 -16.05 -19.84 6.06
N ALA A 108 -15.47 -18.65 6.05
CA ALA A 108 -15.93 -17.52 6.85
C ALA A 108 -17.38 -17.11 6.51
N SER A 109 -18.17 -16.82 7.54
CA SER A 109 -19.53 -16.29 7.41
C SER A 109 -19.58 -14.77 7.33
N ASP A 110 -18.55 -14.09 7.85
CA ASP A 110 -18.37 -12.63 7.75
C ASP A 110 -17.06 -12.33 7.01
N PHE A 111 -17.16 -11.54 5.95
CA PHE A 111 -16.05 -11.10 5.12
C PHE A 111 -16.40 -9.78 4.45
N VAL A 112 -15.37 -9.06 4.03
CA VAL A 112 -15.54 -7.79 3.30
C VAL A 112 -14.70 -7.80 2.02
N TYR A 113 -15.20 -7.13 0.99
CA TYR A 113 -14.41 -6.81 -0.19
C TYR A 113 -13.83 -5.41 -0.04
N VAL A 114 -12.52 -5.26 -0.19
CA VAL A 114 -11.81 -3.99 -0.08
C VAL A 114 -11.12 -3.73 -1.41
N PHE A 115 -11.40 -2.62 -2.07
CA PHE A 115 -10.75 -2.32 -3.35
C PHE A 115 -10.31 -0.85 -3.42
N PRO A 116 -9.10 -0.56 -3.92
CA PRO A 116 -8.75 0.79 -4.32
C PRO A 116 -9.82 1.32 -5.30
N ILE A 117 -10.24 2.57 -5.12
CA ILE A 117 -11.35 3.18 -5.89
C ILE A 117 -11.07 3.12 -7.41
N SER A 118 -9.81 3.27 -7.81
CA SER A 118 -9.38 3.23 -9.22
C SER A 118 -9.14 1.82 -9.77
N SER A 119 -9.27 0.76 -8.97
CA SER A 119 -8.97 -0.60 -9.41
C SER A 119 -10.03 -1.17 -10.37
N PRO A 120 -9.65 -2.09 -11.29
CA PRO A 120 -10.61 -2.83 -12.10
C PRO A 120 -11.63 -3.61 -11.26
N GLN A 121 -11.20 -4.16 -10.12
CA GLN A 121 -12.07 -4.89 -9.20
C GLN A 121 -13.18 -3.99 -8.62
N ALA A 122 -12.87 -2.74 -8.27
CA ALA A 122 -13.87 -1.78 -7.82
C ALA A 122 -14.92 -1.51 -8.90
N GLN A 123 -14.51 -1.40 -10.17
CA GLN A 123 -15.41 -1.21 -11.30
C GLN A 123 -16.31 -2.43 -11.52
N THR A 124 -15.73 -3.64 -11.55
CA THR A 124 -16.48 -4.89 -11.70
C THR A 124 -17.46 -5.10 -10.53
N MET A 125 -17.04 -4.80 -9.30
CA MET A 125 -17.89 -4.88 -8.11
C MET A 125 -19.08 -3.91 -8.22
N ALA A 126 -18.82 -2.65 -8.61
CA ALA A 126 -19.88 -1.68 -8.83
C ALA A 126 -20.89 -2.13 -9.90
N GLN A 127 -20.43 -2.80 -10.97
CA GLN A 127 -21.30 -3.38 -11.99
C GLN A 127 -22.16 -4.52 -11.42
N LYS A 128 -21.57 -5.47 -10.69
CA LYS A 128 -22.32 -6.58 -10.06
C LYS A 128 -23.36 -6.06 -9.06
N LEU A 129 -23.01 -5.07 -8.25
CA LEU A 129 -23.89 -4.51 -7.23
C LEU A 129 -25.07 -3.69 -7.78
N LYS A 130 -25.05 -3.25 -9.06
CA LYS A 130 -26.24 -2.62 -9.70
C LYS A 130 -27.43 -3.57 -9.78
N LEU A 131 -27.17 -4.88 -9.83
CA LEU A 131 -28.20 -5.91 -9.93
C LEU A 131 -28.71 -6.38 -8.56
N ILE A 132 -28.10 -5.88 -7.47
CA ILE A 132 -28.36 -6.34 -6.11
C ILE A 132 -29.06 -5.22 -5.33
N ASN A 133 -30.09 -5.58 -4.57
CA ASN A 133 -30.77 -4.61 -3.72
C ASN A 133 -29.82 -4.12 -2.59
N LYS A 134 -29.76 -2.81 -2.37
CA LYS A 134 -28.92 -2.17 -1.35
C LYS A 134 -29.11 -2.72 0.07
N LYS A 135 -30.24 -3.34 0.39
CA LYS A 135 -30.46 -3.99 1.70
C LYS A 135 -29.54 -5.19 1.98
N TYR A 136 -28.91 -5.76 0.96
CA TYR A 136 -28.08 -6.97 1.09
C TYR A 136 -26.58 -6.70 1.21
N TYR A 137 -26.17 -5.43 1.24
CA TYR A 137 -24.79 -5.06 1.46
C TYR A 137 -24.68 -3.71 2.17
N THR A 138 -23.60 -3.54 2.92
CA THR A 138 -23.18 -2.24 3.44
C THR A 138 -21.93 -1.79 2.70
N LYS A 139 -21.90 -0.53 2.28
CA LYS A 139 -20.74 0.09 1.64
C LYS A 139 -20.14 1.13 2.58
N TYR A 140 -18.83 1.03 2.81
CA TYR A 140 -18.01 2.06 3.43
C TYR A 140 -17.06 2.65 2.38
N THR A 141 -16.63 3.88 2.62
CA THR A 141 -15.52 4.51 1.90
C THR A 141 -14.48 4.85 2.94
N PHE A 142 -13.33 4.19 2.87
CA PHE A 142 -12.17 4.47 3.71
C PHE A 142 -11.09 5.06 2.82
N ASP A 143 -10.94 6.39 2.87
CA ASP A 143 -10.04 7.15 2.00
C ASP A 143 -10.19 6.76 0.52
N ASP A 144 -9.13 6.19 -0.04
CA ASP A 144 -9.01 5.80 -1.45
C ASP A 144 -9.53 4.36 -1.71
N TYR A 145 -10.31 3.79 -0.77
CA TYR A 145 -10.84 2.43 -0.85
C TYR A 145 -12.36 2.37 -0.70
N PHE A 146 -12.98 1.52 -1.51
CA PHE A 146 -14.33 1.04 -1.24
C PHE A 146 -14.29 -0.25 -0.45
N VAL A 147 -15.11 -0.32 0.60
CA VAL A 147 -15.29 -1.54 1.40
C VAL A 147 -16.75 -1.98 1.32
N TYR A 148 -16.97 -3.23 0.95
CA TYR A 148 -18.29 -3.82 0.82
C TYR A 148 -18.41 -5.02 1.76
N ARG A 149 -19.35 -4.95 2.72
CA ARG A 149 -19.76 -6.10 3.53
C ARG A 149 -21.06 -6.64 2.97
N LEU A 150 -21.03 -7.87 2.44
CA LEU A 150 -22.20 -8.51 1.84
C LEU A 150 -22.72 -9.60 2.76
N ASN A 151 -24.01 -9.87 2.67
CA ASN A 151 -24.64 -10.97 3.40
C ASN A 151 -24.48 -12.32 2.66
N PHE A 152 -23.78 -12.33 1.51
CA PHE A 152 -23.60 -13.46 0.60
C PHE A 152 -22.35 -13.27 -0.28
N ARG A 153 -21.89 -14.33 -0.96
CA ARG A 153 -20.73 -14.29 -1.86
C ARG A 153 -21.13 -14.03 -3.31
N LEU A 154 -20.34 -13.23 -4.01
CA LEU A 154 -20.47 -13.06 -5.46
C LEU A 154 -19.75 -14.22 -6.16
N ASN A 155 -20.51 -15.08 -6.83
CA ASN A 155 -19.95 -16.08 -7.76
C ASN A 155 -19.55 -15.43 -9.08
#